data_AF-I1CTL4-F1
#
_entry.id   AF-I1CTL4-F1
#
_cell.length_a   1.000
_cell.length_b   1.000
_cell.length_c   1.000
_cell.angle_alpha   90.00
_cell.angle_beta   90.00
_cell.angle_gamma   90.00
#
_symmetry.space_group_name_H-M   'P 1'
#
loop_
_entity.id
_entity.type
_entity.pdbx_description
1 polymer ?
#
loop_
_entity_poly.entity_id
_entity_poly.type
_entity_poly.pdbx_seq_one_letter_code
_entity_poly.pdbx_strand_id
1 'polypeptide(L)'
;MNIFDAVNVKLFVLLLDIVIKRREEQCKSKPFSIDVNNGGMTIYRNWLTVLTRGGIERDKLIIQYARKPGLAHNQRWKYQDGYIFPASNPNLVIDIRGGEYKNGSNVFLNAKNPHSQTQQFIIQPFENEKSRQELALLRPSPNQRNSHFPRREELYDCYRMFYLENKQISPYQLAGAAAFKQVAKAMKDYISELKNKNEPIVADETSRKALSHLVQQEVQHILTQQQVYHQELVNEASKAADSYFSNEYND
;
A
#
# COMPACT_ATOMS: atom_id res chain seq x y z
N MET A 1 -3.68 18.06 -6.48
CA MET A 1 -4.18 16.78 -5.93
C MET A 1 -2.97 16.01 -5.45
N ASN A 2 -2.82 15.82 -4.13
CA ASN A 2 -1.66 15.17 -3.56
C ASN A 2 -1.69 13.68 -3.90
N ILE A 3 -0.56 13.06 -4.28
CA ILE A 3 -0.50 11.61 -4.58
C ILE A 3 -1.04 10.77 -3.40
N PHE A 4 -0.97 11.32 -2.19
CA PHE A 4 -1.43 10.69 -0.95
C PHE A 4 -2.94 10.83 -0.70
N ASP A 5 -3.62 11.82 -1.29
CA ASP A 5 -5.08 11.98 -1.13
C ASP A 5 -5.86 10.92 -1.90
N ALA A 6 -5.22 10.29 -2.90
CA ALA A 6 -5.76 9.16 -3.65
C ALA A 6 -5.49 7.78 -2.98
N VAL A 7 -4.72 7.75 -1.88
CA VAL A 7 -4.29 6.52 -1.20
C VAL A 7 -4.78 6.54 0.25
N ASN A 8 -6.08 6.74 0.41
CA ASN A 8 -6.77 6.25 1.60
C ASN A 8 -7.46 4.95 1.20
N VAL A 9 -7.12 3.88 1.90
CA VAL A 9 -7.51 2.47 1.72
C VAL A 9 -6.45 1.62 0.99
N LYS A 10 -5.78 0.81 1.84
CA LYS A 10 -5.11 -0.48 1.61
C LYS A 10 -3.60 -0.56 1.37
N LEU A 11 -3.06 -1.50 2.16
CA LEU A 11 -1.83 -2.24 2.06
C LEU A 11 -1.50 -2.56 0.59
N PHE A 12 -0.67 -1.72 -0.01
CA PHE A 12 0.00 -2.02 -1.26
C PHE A 12 1.46 -1.65 -1.09
N VAL A 13 2.33 -2.66 -1.23
CA VAL A 13 3.74 -2.47 -1.56
C VAL A 13 3.81 -1.90 -2.98
N LEU A 14 3.46 -0.62 -3.13
CA LEU A 14 3.71 0.12 -4.35
C LEU A 14 5.19 0.48 -4.34
N LEU A 15 6.05 -0.44 -4.80
CA LEU A 15 7.36 -0.10 -5.35
C LEU A 15 7.11 0.90 -6.49
N LEU A 16 7.12 2.17 -6.13
CA LEU A 16 7.14 3.30 -7.05
C LEU A 16 8.58 3.76 -7.05
N ASP A 17 9.22 3.64 -8.21
CA ASP A 17 10.41 4.42 -8.45
C ASP A 17 9.98 5.88 -8.50
N ILE A 18 10.48 6.62 -7.52
CA ILE A 18 10.22 8.03 -7.36
C ILE A 18 11.53 8.76 -7.37
N VAL A 19 11.44 10.01 -7.77
CA VAL A 19 12.52 10.94 -7.61
C VAL A 19 12.09 11.94 -6.55
N ILE A 20 12.84 11.96 -5.45
CA ILE A 20 12.71 12.97 -4.42
C ILE A 20 13.47 14.20 -4.91
N LYS A 21 12.74 15.24 -5.31
CA LYS A 21 13.28 16.53 -5.72
C LYS A 21 12.95 17.58 -4.67
N ARG A 22 13.65 18.71 -4.74
CA ARG A 22 13.21 19.92 -4.05
C ARG A 22 11.97 20.48 -4.74
N ARG A 23 11.16 21.24 -4.00
CA ARG A 23 9.98 21.93 -4.55
C ARG A 23 10.31 23.01 -5.60
N GLU A 24 11.50 23.58 -5.57
CA GLU A 24 11.84 24.77 -6.39
C GLU A 24 12.92 24.52 -7.47
N GLU A 25 13.52 23.32 -7.60
CA GLU A 25 14.62 23.08 -8.57
C GLU A 25 14.65 21.67 -9.19
N GLN A 26 15.04 21.60 -10.48
CA GLN A 26 15.40 20.36 -11.17
C GLN A 26 16.85 19.95 -10.84
N CYS A 27 17.12 19.54 -9.59
CA CYS A 27 18.42 18.91 -9.28
C CYS A 27 18.54 17.54 -9.98
N LYS A 28 19.77 17.16 -10.35
CA LYS A 28 20.08 15.79 -10.80
C LYS A 28 19.89 14.82 -9.64
N SER A 29 18.71 14.26 -9.53
CA SER A 29 18.27 13.38 -8.46
C SER A 29 18.20 11.93 -8.95
N LYS A 30 18.71 11.00 -8.14
CA LYS A 30 18.67 9.56 -8.45
C LYS A 30 17.34 8.97 -7.97
N PRO A 31 16.79 7.97 -8.68
CA PRO A 31 15.54 7.35 -8.27
C PRO A 31 15.70 6.54 -6.98
N PHE A 32 14.65 6.54 -6.18
CA PHE A 32 14.44 5.73 -4.99
C PHE A 32 13.14 4.95 -5.16
N SER A 33 13.07 3.73 -4.63
CA SER A 33 11.82 3.00 -4.57
C SER A 33 11.16 3.25 -3.21
N ILE A 34 9.85 3.49 -3.17
CA ILE A 34 9.09 3.57 -1.91
C ILE A 34 8.28 2.28 -1.72
N ASP A 35 8.09 1.86 -0.48
CA ASP A 35 7.10 0.86 -0.07
C ASP A 35 6.15 1.50 0.95
N VAL A 36 4.84 1.42 0.75
CA VAL A 36 3.84 2.05 1.63
C VAL A 36 3.15 0.98 2.47
N ASN A 37 3.30 1.05 3.80
CA ASN A 37 2.75 0.06 4.72
C ASN A 37 2.09 0.75 5.93
N ASN A 38 0.83 0.41 6.24
CA ASN A 38 0.10 0.81 7.46
C ASN A 38 0.23 2.31 7.83
N GLY A 39 -0.01 3.20 6.86
CA GLY A 39 0.05 4.65 7.08
C GLY A 39 1.46 5.24 7.21
N GLY A 40 2.50 4.46 6.93
CA GLY A 40 3.88 4.89 6.79
C GLY A 40 4.52 4.41 5.48
N MET A 41 5.77 4.78 5.26
CA MET A 41 6.55 4.41 4.10
C MET A 41 7.95 3.96 4.49
N THR A 42 8.53 3.06 3.71
CA THR A 42 9.96 2.75 3.73
C THR A 42 10.55 3.17 2.39
N ILE A 43 11.66 3.90 2.42
CA ILE A 43 12.33 4.43 1.23
C ILE A 43 13.58 3.59 0.98
N TYR A 44 13.79 3.12 -0.25
CA TYR A 44 14.91 2.25 -0.63
C TYR A 44 15.65 2.74 -1.86
N ARG A 45 16.90 2.31 -1.99
CA ARG A 45 17.65 2.36 -3.24
C ARG A 45 18.77 1.34 -3.19
N ASN A 46 18.97 0.59 -4.28
CA ASN A 46 19.95 -0.50 -4.35
C ASN A 46 19.82 -1.48 -3.15
N TRP A 47 18.59 -1.90 -2.81
CA TRP A 47 18.28 -2.81 -1.70
C TRP A 47 18.55 -2.27 -0.27
N LEU A 48 19.03 -1.02 -0.14
CA LEU A 48 19.25 -0.38 1.15
C LEU A 48 18.09 0.57 1.49
N THR A 49 17.68 0.55 2.76
CA THR A 49 16.67 1.43 3.35
C THR A 49 17.27 2.77 3.78
N VAL A 50 16.48 3.84 3.65
CA VAL A 50 16.76 5.13 4.31
C VAL A 50 16.49 5.00 5.81
N LEU A 51 17.49 5.37 6.62
CA LEU A 51 17.56 5.14 8.06
C LEU A 51 18.06 6.41 8.78
N THR A 52 17.54 6.71 9.96
CA THR A 52 18.20 7.63 10.91
C THR A 52 19.33 6.93 11.67
N ARG A 53 20.56 7.43 11.57
CA ARG A 53 21.74 6.83 12.23
C ARG A 53 21.66 7.00 13.74
N GLY A 54 21.69 5.89 14.48
CA GLY A 54 21.81 5.90 15.95
C GLY A 54 20.56 6.36 16.72
N GLY A 55 19.40 6.48 16.08
CA GLY A 55 18.13 6.84 16.75
C GLY A 55 17.34 7.92 16.02
N ILE A 56 16.18 8.30 16.56
CA ILE A 56 15.30 9.34 16.01
C ILE A 56 15.43 10.58 16.90
N GLU A 57 16.45 11.38 16.62
CA GLU A 57 16.80 12.58 17.38
C GLU A 57 17.31 13.66 16.42
N ARG A 58 17.34 14.91 16.89
CA ARG A 58 17.94 16.01 16.11
C ARG A 58 19.42 15.71 15.79
N ASP A 59 19.90 16.26 14.68
CA ASP A 59 21.28 16.19 14.21
C ASP A 59 21.78 14.81 13.81
N LYS A 60 20.92 13.79 13.84
CA LYS A 60 21.24 12.45 13.34
C LYS A 60 21.29 12.44 11.82
N LEU A 61 22.34 11.84 11.28
CA LEU A 61 22.49 11.66 9.83
C LEU A 61 21.43 10.72 9.29
N ILE A 62 20.96 11.03 8.09
CA ILE A 62 20.17 10.10 7.28
C ILE A 62 21.13 9.30 6.42
N ILE A 63 21.09 7.98 6.54
CA ILE A 63 21.98 7.06 5.83
C ILE A 63 21.19 5.97 5.11
N GLN A 64 21.86 5.24 4.22
CA GLN A 64 21.34 4.01 3.64
C GLN A 64 21.89 2.81 4.41
N TYR A 65 21.02 1.88 4.80
CA TYR A 65 21.41 0.69 5.55
C TYR A 65 20.55 -0.52 5.20
N ALA A 66 21.03 -1.72 5.53
CA ALA A 66 20.25 -2.95 5.35
C ALA A 66 18.91 -2.86 6.10
N ARG A 67 17.86 -3.43 5.49
CA ARG A 67 16.54 -3.54 6.13
C ARG A 67 16.69 -4.33 7.43
N LYS A 68 16.19 -3.77 8.53
CA LYS A 68 16.20 -4.46 9.81
C LYS A 68 14.97 -5.37 9.92
N PRO A 69 15.09 -6.57 10.49
CA PRO A 69 13.93 -7.41 10.79
C PRO A 69 13.05 -6.72 11.85
N GLY A 70 11.72 -6.83 11.73
CA GLY A 70 10.75 -6.29 12.69
C GLY A 70 10.38 -4.81 12.53
N LEU A 71 9.83 -4.21 13.60
CA LEU A 71 9.32 -2.83 13.65
C LEU A 71 10.44 -1.80 13.87
N ALA A 72 11.41 -1.73 12.95
CA ALA A 72 12.49 -0.73 13.03
C ALA A 72 11.97 0.70 12.79
N HIS A 73 11.59 1.41 13.86
CA HIS A 73 11.00 2.76 13.80
C HIS A 73 11.88 3.77 13.03
N ASN A 74 13.21 3.63 13.10
CA ASN A 74 14.15 4.50 12.40
C ASN A 74 14.26 4.26 10.88
N GLN A 75 13.53 3.27 10.33
CA GLN A 75 13.38 3.02 8.89
C GLN A 75 11.96 3.35 8.39
N ARG A 76 11.06 3.85 9.27
CA ARG A 76 9.67 4.16 8.95
C ARG A 76 9.46 5.65 8.84
N TRP A 77 9.04 6.07 7.66
CA TRP A 77 8.86 7.45 7.28
C TRP A 77 7.39 7.75 7.00
N LYS A 78 7.03 9.02 6.94
CA LYS A 78 5.77 9.53 6.41
C LYS A 78 6.10 10.75 5.55
N TYR A 79 5.23 11.03 4.59
CA TYR A 79 5.31 12.23 3.78
C TYR A 79 4.00 12.98 3.89
N GLN A 80 4.08 14.26 4.24
CA GLN A 80 2.91 15.13 4.35
C GLN A 80 3.34 16.58 4.10
N ASP A 81 2.60 17.31 3.28
CA ASP A 81 2.81 18.75 3.05
C ASP A 81 4.25 19.13 2.67
N GLY A 82 4.92 18.27 1.90
CA GLY A 82 6.31 18.47 1.47
C GLY A 82 7.37 18.01 2.47
N TYR A 83 6.99 17.57 3.67
CA TYR A 83 7.93 17.08 4.68
C TYR A 83 8.04 15.56 4.64
N ILE A 84 9.26 15.04 4.73
CA ILE A 84 9.53 13.62 5.03
C ILE A 84 9.95 13.53 6.50
N PHE A 85 9.25 12.71 7.30
CA PHE A 85 9.47 12.62 8.74
C PHE A 85 9.36 11.19 9.27
N PRO A 86 10.02 10.84 10.38
CA PRO A 86 9.86 9.54 11.01
C PRO A 86 8.42 9.34 11.51
N ALA A 87 7.85 8.16 11.27
CA ALA A 87 6.48 7.86 11.65
C ALA A 87 6.22 7.99 13.17
N SER A 88 7.25 7.79 13.99
CA SER A 88 7.18 7.89 15.45
C SER A 88 7.44 9.30 16.00
N ASN A 89 7.91 10.26 15.19
CA ASN A 89 8.16 11.63 15.64
C ASN A 89 7.94 12.66 14.52
N PRO A 90 6.70 13.15 14.33
CA PRO A 90 6.35 14.12 13.29
C PRO A 90 6.95 15.52 13.45
N ASN A 91 7.52 15.84 14.62
CA ASN A 91 8.16 17.13 14.88
C ASN A 91 9.57 17.21 14.31
N LEU A 92 10.11 16.07 13.86
CA LEU A 92 11.42 15.97 13.23
C LEU A 92 11.27 15.63 11.74
N VAL A 93 11.99 16.33 10.87
CA VAL A 93 11.91 16.19 9.42
C VAL A 93 13.31 16.04 8.81
N ILE A 94 13.39 15.49 7.61
CA ILE A 94 14.63 15.49 6.82
C ILE A 94 14.98 16.93 6.45
N ASP A 95 16.26 17.28 6.59
CA ASP A 95 16.83 18.59 6.31
C ASP A 95 18.17 18.42 5.57
N ILE A 96 18.52 19.39 4.72
CA ILE A 96 19.79 19.45 3.99
C ILE A 96 20.76 20.30 4.81
N ARG A 97 21.85 19.68 5.29
CA ARG A 97 22.80 20.32 6.20
C ARG A 97 23.47 21.53 5.55
N GLY A 98 23.48 22.65 6.28
CA GLY A 98 24.12 23.89 5.86
C GLY A 98 23.35 24.66 4.79
N GLY A 99 22.20 24.16 4.32
CA GLY A 99 21.44 24.79 3.23
C GLY A 99 22.18 24.88 1.90
N GLU A 100 23.35 24.27 1.79
CA GLU A 100 24.14 24.25 0.57
C GLU A 100 23.67 23.08 -0.31
N TYR A 101 23.11 23.39 -1.48
CA TYR A 101 22.54 22.41 -2.42
C TYR A 101 23.60 21.79 -3.34
N LYS A 102 24.75 21.42 -2.78
CA LYS A 102 25.89 20.85 -3.53
C LYS A 102 25.77 19.33 -3.62
N ASN A 103 26.36 18.76 -4.67
CA ASN A 103 26.52 17.31 -4.74
C ASN A 103 27.31 16.81 -3.52
N GLY A 104 26.78 15.81 -2.83
CA GLY A 104 27.39 15.27 -1.61
C GLY A 104 26.96 15.96 -0.31
N SER A 105 26.06 16.95 -0.38
CA SER A 105 25.47 17.52 0.84
C SER A 105 24.75 16.45 1.66
N ASN A 106 25.07 16.42 2.95
CA ASN A 106 24.48 15.47 3.88
C ASN A 106 23.05 15.87 4.22
N VAL A 107 22.18 14.87 4.28
CA VAL A 107 20.84 15.00 4.85
C VAL A 107 20.84 14.51 6.30
N PHE A 108 20.10 15.19 7.15
CA PHE A 108 20.02 14.91 8.57
C PHE A 108 18.60 15.13 9.09
N LEU A 109 18.34 14.69 10.32
CA LEU A 109 17.07 14.89 10.98
C LEU A 109 17.10 16.19 11.80
N ASN A 110 16.15 17.08 11.55
CA ASN A 110 16.06 18.38 12.24
C ASN A 110 14.64 18.68 12.71
N ALA A 111 14.47 19.66 13.59
CA ALA A 111 13.15 20.15 13.96
C ALA A 111 12.44 20.77 12.76
N LYS A 112 11.15 20.46 12.62
CA LYS A 112 10.29 21.01 11.57
C LYS A 112 10.23 22.52 11.69
N ASN A 113 10.61 23.21 10.62
CA ASN A 113 10.56 24.66 10.47
C ASN A 113 9.76 25.00 9.20
N PRO A 114 8.53 25.54 9.33
CA PRO A 114 7.68 25.94 8.20
C PRO A 114 8.32 26.90 7.20
N HIS A 115 9.30 27.69 7.65
CA HIS A 115 9.99 28.67 6.83
C HIS A 115 11.26 28.11 6.17
N SER A 116 11.62 26.86 6.46
CA SER A 116 12.82 26.26 5.90
C SER A 116 12.54 25.56 4.57
N GLN A 117 13.10 26.12 3.50
CA GLN A 117 13.04 25.51 2.18
C GLN A 117 13.92 24.24 2.06
N THR A 118 14.90 24.05 2.95
CA THR A 118 15.78 22.85 2.97
C THR A 118 15.06 21.61 3.49
N GLN A 119 13.86 21.78 4.05
CA GLN A 119 13.02 20.71 4.60
C GLN A 119 11.84 20.35 3.69
N GLN A 120 11.79 20.91 2.48
CA GLN A 120 10.67 20.77 1.54
C GLN A 120 11.05 19.96 0.30
N PHE A 121 10.38 18.81 0.15
CA PHE A 121 10.60 17.85 -0.92
C PHE A 121 9.32 17.61 -1.73
N ILE A 122 9.47 17.38 -3.03
CA ILE A 122 8.46 16.83 -3.92
C ILE A 122 8.84 15.37 -4.20
N ILE A 123 7.86 14.49 -4.08
CA ILE A 123 7.94 13.12 -4.58
C ILE A 123 7.30 13.10 -5.96
N GLN A 124 8.08 12.78 -7.00
CA GLN A 124 7.58 12.62 -8.37
C GLN A 124 7.72 11.18 -8.81
N PRO A 125 6.73 10.59 -9.50
CA PRO A 125 6.91 9.32 -10.19
C PRO A 125 8.09 9.38 -11.14
N PHE A 126 8.87 8.30 -11.21
CA PHE A 126 9.98 8.15 -12.11
C PHE A 126 9.92 6.81 -12.81
N GLU A 127 9.85 6.85 -14.13
CA GLU A 127 9.88 5.67 -14.97
C GLU A 127 10.95 5.83 -16.05
N ASN A 128 11.81 4.83 -16.17
CA ASN A 128 12.66 4.62 -17.33
C ASN A 128 12.57 3.15 -17.76
N GLU A 129 13.18 2.80 -18.88
CA GLU A 129 13.10 1.44 -19.41
C GLU A 129 13.62 0.38 -18.43
N LYS A 130 14.72 0.69 -17.74
CA LYS A 130 15.30 -0.17 -16.71
C LYS A 130 14.39 -0.32 -15.49
N SER A 131 13.79 0.76 -14.98
CA SER A 131 12.88 0.68 -13.83
C SER A 131 11.61 -0.09 -14.18
N ARG A 132 11.11 0.03 -15.40
CA ARG A 132 9.99 -0.79 -15.89
C ARG A 132 10.34 -2.28 -15.91
N GLN A 133 11.56 -2.63 -16.35
CA GLN A 133 12.04 -4.00 -16.34
C GLN A 133 12.26 -4.53 -14.91
N GLU A 134 12.90 -3.75 -14.02
CA GLU A 134 13.13 -4.14 -12.62
C GLU A 134 11.81 -4.25 -11.84
N LEU A 135 10.86 -3.33 -12.03
CA LEU A 135 9.50 -3.43 -11.49
C LEU A 135 8.75 -4.66 -12.03
N ALA A 136 8.98 -5.05 -13.28
CA ALA A 136 8.42 -6.27 -13.87
C ALA A 136 9.09 -7.56 -13.37
N LEU A 137 10.26 -7.48 -12.72
CA LEU A 137 10.91 -8.59 -12.04
C LEU A 137 10.48 -8.69 -10.57
N LEU A 138 10.30 -7.54 -9.89
CA LEU A 138 9.86 -7.47 -8.49
C LEU A 138 8.36 -7.72 -8.32
N ARG A 139 7.57 -7.39 -9.34
CA ARG A 139 6.19 -7.85 -9.48
C ARG A 139 6.25 -9.11 -10.33
N PRO A 140 5.79 -10.29 -9.88
CA PRO A 140 5.74 -11.45 -10.78
C PRO A 140 5.03 -11.02 -12.06
N SER A 141 5.72 -11.19 -13.20
CA SER A 141 5.29 -10.67 -14.49
C SER A 141 3.79 -10.95 -14.68
N PRO A 142 2.94 -9.93 -14.95
CA PRO A 142 1.51 -10.13 -15.20
C PRO A 142 1.25 -11.12 -16.34
N ASN A 143 2.26 -11.36 -17.18
CA ASN A 143 2.18 -12.08 -18.43
C ASN A 143 2.30 -13.61 -18.31
N GLN A 144 2.36 -14.16 -17.10
CA GLN A 144 1.90 -15.53 -16.85
C GLN A 144 0.64 -15.47 -15.99
N ARG A 145 -0.43 -14.91 -16.57
CA ARG A 145 -1.78 -15.05 -16.04
C ARG A 145 -2.23 -16.47 -16.35
N ASN A 146 -2.13 -17.36 -15.37
CA ASN A 146 -2.72 -18.69 -15.45
C ASN A 146 -4.25 -18.66 -15.21
N SER A 147 -4.79 -17.51 -14.79
CA SER A 147 -6.21 -17.30 -14.53
C SER A 147 -6.66 -15.91 -14.98
N HIS A 148 -7.87 -15.84 -15.52
CA HIS A 148 -8.58 -14.60 -15.83
C HIS A 148 -9.21 -13.94 -14.59
N PHE A 149 -9.31 -14.68 -13.49
CA PHE A 149 -9.88 -14.19 -12.24
C PHE A 149 -8.93 -13.18 -11.55
N PRO A 150 -9.45 -12.08 -10.96
CA PRO A 150 -8.62 -11.09 -10.27
C PRO A 150 -7.82 -11.71 -9.12
N ARG A 151 -6.57 -11.30 -8.98
CA ARG A 151 -5.75 -11.68 -7.82
C ARG A 151 -6.28 -10.99 -6.56
N ARG A 152 -5.90 -11.51 -5.39
CA ARG A 152 -6.27 -10.95 -4.08
C ARG A 152 -6.02 -9.44 -4.01
N GLU A 153 -4.88 -8.99 -4.50
CA GLU A 153 -4.46 -7.59 -4.50
C GLU A 153 -5.37 -6.74 -5.42
N GLU A 154 -5.92 -7.33 -6.48
CA GLU A 154 -6.75 -6.66 -7.49
C GLU A 154 -8.24 -6.59 -7.09
N LEU A 155 -8.68 -7.37 -6.09
CA LEU A 155 -10.08 -7.45 -5.67
C LEU A 155 -10.66 -6.09 -5.24
N TYR A 156 -9.85 -5.27 -4.57
CA TYR A 156 -10.28 -3.93 -4.18
C TYR A 156 -10.42 -2.98 -5.36
N ASP A 157 -9.51 -3.06 -6.33
CA ASP A 157 -9.59 -2.24 -7.53
C ASP A 157 -10.84 -2.59 -8.33
N CYS A 158 -11.18 -3.88 -8.43
CA CYS A 158 -12.43 -4.33 -9.03
C CYS A 158 -13.65 -3.75 -8.29
N TYR A 159 -13.65 -3.81 -6.95
CA TYR A 159 -14.70 -3.20 -6.12
C TYR A 159 -14.83 -1.70 -6.36
N ARG A 160 -13.73 -0.95 -6.33
CA ARG A 160 -13.71 0.49 -6.54
C ARG A 160 -14.23 0.85 -7.93
N MET A 161 -13.73 0.19 -8.97
CA MET A 161 -14.15 0.42 -10.35
C MET A 161 -15.66 0.24 -10.51
N PHE A 162 -16.23 -0.83 -9.94
CA PHE A 162 -17.66 -1.11 -10.08
C PHE A 162 -18.55 -0.27 -9.17
N TYR A 163 -18.33 -0.32 -7.85
CA TYR A 163 -19.26 0.26 -6.87
C TYR A 163 -19.05 1.74 -6.58
N LEU A 164 -17.83 2.26 -6.78
CA LEU A 164 -17.50 3.65 -6.45
C LEU A 164 -17.39 4.51 -7.72
N GLU A 165 -16.84 3.96 -8.79
CA GLU A 165 -16.56 4.69 -10.02
C GLU A 165 -17.57 4.39 -11.14
N ASN A 166 -18.49 3.43 -10.96
CA ASN A 166 -19.49 3.00 -11.95
C ASN A 166 -18.89 2.67 -13.34
N LYS A 167 -17.67 2.10 -13.36
CA LYS A 167 -16.99 1.69 -14.59
C LYS A 167 -17.49 0.33 -15.05
N GLN A 168 -17.53 0.15 -16.37
CA GLN A 168 -17.74 -1.15 -16.97
C GLN A 168 -16.49 -2.03 -16.77
N ILE A 169 -16.72 -3.27 -16.32
CA ILE A 169 -15.67 -4.24 -15.99
C ILE A 169 -16.02 -5.63 -16.52
N SER A 170 -15.05 -6.53 -16.61
CA SER A 170 -15.28 -7.90 -17.09
C SER A 170 -16.08 -8.74 -16.07
N PRO A 171 -16.74 -9.84 -16.50
CA PRO A 171 -17.44 -10.74 -15.57
C PRO A 171 -16.55 -11.29 -14.44
N TYR A 172 -15.28 -11.57 -14.74
CA TYR A 172 -14.28 -11.99 -13.74
C TYR A 172 -14.00 -10.88 -12.72
N GLN A 173 -13.85 -9.64 -13.17
CA GLN A 173 -13.69 -8.49 -12.29
C GLN A 173 -14.95 -8.23 -11.45
N LEU A 174 -16.13 -8.40 -12.04
CA LEU A 174 -17.40 -8.23 -11.35
C LEU A 174 -17.58 -9.27 -10.23
N ALA A 175 -17.27 -10.53 -10.52
CA ALA A 175 -17.27 -11.60 -9.53
C ALA A 175 -16.26 -11.30 -8.39
N GLY A 176 -15.05 -10.85 -8.73
CA GLY A 176 -14.06 -10.40 -7.74
C GLY A 176 -14.52 -9.20 -6.90
N ALA A 177 -15.17 -8.21 -7.52
CA ALA A 177 -15.72 -7.04 -6.85
C ALA A 177 -16.83 -7.43 -5.85
N ALA A 178 -17.74 -8.32 -6.25
CA ALA A 178 -18.81 -8.84 -5.40
C ALA A 178 -18.25 -9.67 -4.23
N ALA A 179 -17.27 -10.53 -4.50
CA ALA A 179 -16.57 -11.28 -3.46
C ALA A 179 -15.94 -10.34 -2.43
N PHE A 180 -15.22 -9.32 -2.90
CA PHE A 180 -14.59 -8.33 -2.02
C PHE A 180 -15.61 -7.59 -1.15
N LYS A 181 -16.71 -7.12 -1.76
CA LYS A 181 -17.78 -6.42 -1.04
C LYS A 181 -18.35 -7.29 0.07
N GLN A 182 -18.66 -8.55 -0.23
CA GLN A 182 -19.29 -9.44 0.73
C GLN A 182 -18.33 -9.84 1.85
N VAL A 183 -17.05 -10.07 1.54
CA VAL A 183 -16.02 -10.29 2.55
C VAL A 183 -15.87 -9.08 3.47
N ALA A 184 -15.76 -7.88 2.91
CA ALA A 184 -15.64 -6.65 3.72
C ALA A 184 -16.87 -6.42 4.61
N LYS A 185 -18.07 -6.71 4.11
CA LYS A 185 -19.32 -6.64 4.88
C LYS A 185 -19.34 -7.68 5.99
N ALA A 186 -19.10 -8.94 5.68
CA ALA A 186 -19.08 -10.04 6.65
C ALA A 186 -18.02 -9.81 7.74
N MET A 187 -16.83 -9.29 7.38
CA MET A 187 -15.81 -8.89 8.34
C MET A 187 -16.29 -7.79 9.28
N LYS A 188 -16.96 -6.76 8.75
CA LYS A 188 -17.51 -5.67 9.57
C LYS A 188 -18.56 -6.17 10.54
N ASP A 189 -19.46 -7.04 10.09
CA ASP A 189 -20.54 -7.60 10.90
C ASP A 189 -19.97 -8.53 11.99
N TYR A 190 -19.05 -9.43 11.62
CA TYR A 190 -18.37 -10.34 12.55
C TYR A 190 -17.56 -9.60 13.64
N ILE A 191 -16.76 -8.58 13.26
CA ILE A 191 -16.03 -7.74 14.22
C ILE A 191 -17.00 -7.04 15.17
N SER A 192 -18.17 -6.60 14.67
CA SER A 192 -19.17 -5.90 15.49
C SER A 192 -19.81 -6.84 16.51
N GLU A 193 -20.14 -8.07 16.11
CA GLU A 193 -20.67 -9.10 17.02
C GLU A 193 -19.67 -9.50 18.10
N LEU A 194 -18.40 -9.68 17.74
CA LEU A 194 -17.34 -10.04 18.70
C LEU A 194 -17.03 -8.91 19.69
N LYS A 195 -17.03 -7.65 19.23
CA LYS A 195 -16.91 -6.48 20.12
C LYS A 195 -18.03 -6.41 21.15
N ASN A 196 -19.24 -6.83 20.77
CA ASN A 196 -20.37 -6.87 21.69
C ASN A 196 -20.25 -8.02 22.72
N LYS A 197 -19.48 -9.07 22.40
CA LYS A 197 -19.28 -10.27 23.26
C LYS A 197 -17.95 -10.29 24.02
N ASN A 198 -17.03 -9.35 23.74
CA ASN A 198 -15.67 -9.30 24.33
C ASN A 198 -14.83 -10.56 24.05
N GLU A 199 -15.07 -11.23 22.92
CA GLU A 199 -14.38 -12.46 22.52
C GLU A 199 -13.24 -12.17 21.52
N PRO A 200 -12.17 -12.98 21.50
CA PRO A 200 -11.10 -12.86 20.51
C PRO A 200 -11.59 -13.21 19.10
N ILE A 201 -11.01 -12.58 18.09
CA ILE A 201 -11.29 -12.85 16.68
C ILE A 201 -10.61 -14.18 16.31
N VAL A 202 -11.38 -15.22 16.02
CA VAL A 202 -10.83 -16.53 15.62
C VAL A 202 -11.43 -16.94 14.28
N ALA A 203 -10.58 -17.07 13.27
CA ALA A 203 -10.97 -17.60 11.96
C ALA A 203 -11.16 -19.12 12.01
N ASP A 204 -12.22 -19.59 12.68
CA ASP A 204 -12.56 -21.01 12.79
C ASP A 204 -13.25 -21.56 11.53
N GLU A 205 -13.42 -22.89 11.47
CA GLU A 205 -14.05 -23.54 10.30
C GLU A 205 -15.51 -23.11 10.09
N THR A 206 -16.22 -22.79 11.18
CA THR A 206 -17.62 -22.34 11.16
C THR A 206 -17.74 -20.99 10.47
N SER A 207 -16.93 -20.01 10.88
CA SER A 207 -16.90 -18.67 10.32
C SER A 207 -16.50 -18.67 8.85
N ARG A 208 -15.56 -19.54 8.47
CA ARG A 208 -15.16 -19.75 7.07
C ARG A 208 -16.31 -20.28 6.21
N LYS A 209 -17.03 -21.31 6.67
CA LYS A 209 -18.19 -21.86 5.94
C LYS A 209 -19.31 -20.83 5.79
N ALA A 210 -19.62 -20.09 6.85
CA ALA A 210 -20.62 -19.03 6.81
C ALA A 210 -20.24 -17.92 5.80
N LEU A 211 -18.98 -17.49 5.82
CA LEU A 211 -18.46 -16.51 4.86
C LEU A 211 -18.56 -17.00 3.41
N SER A 212 -18.08 -18.21 3.14
CA SER A 212 -18.13 -18.82 1.81
C SER A 212 -19.55 -18.85 1.26
N HIS A 213 -20.53 -19.27 2.07
CA HIS A 213 -21.93 -19.30 1.68
C HIS A 213 -22.48 -17.90 1.35
N LEU A 214 -22.20 -16.89 2.18
CA LEU A 214 -22.62 -15.51 1.92
C LEU A 214 -22.00 -14.95 0.63
N VAL A 215 -20.71 -15.21 0.40
CA VAL A 215 -20.01 -14.79 -0.82
C VAL A 215 -20.65 -15.43 -2.06
N GLN A 216 -20.94 -16.73 -2.01
CA GLN A 216 -21.59 -17.43 -3.12
C GLN A 216 -22.96 -16.82 -3.43
N GLN A 217 -23.77 -16.53 -2.41
CA GLN A 217 -25.09 -15.90 -2.59
C GLN A 217 -25.00 -14.50 -3.23
N GLU A 218 -24.12 -13.63 -2.73
CA GLU A 218 -23.98 -12.26 -3.27
C GLU A 218 -23.42 -12.27 -4.70
N VAL A 219 -22.40 -13.10 -4.96
CA VAL A 219 -21.80 -13.21 -6.30
C VAL A 219 -22.81 -13.76 -7.29
N GLN A 220 -23.55 -14.82 -6.92
CA GLN A 220 -24.62 -15.35 -7.76
C GLN A 220 -25.68 -14.28 -8.05
N HIS A 221 -26.15 -13.56 -7.02
CA HIS A 221 -27.16 -12.52 -7.17
C HIS A 221 -26.72 -11.44 -8.18
N ILE A 222 -25.51 -10.93 -8.04
CA ILE A 222 -24.99 -9.85 -8.89
C ILE A 222 -24.73 -10.32 -10.32
N LEU A 223 -24.14 -11.50 -10.49
CA LEU A 223 -23.88 -12.04 -11.81
C LEU A 223 -25.19 -12.35 -12.56
N THR A 224 -26.23 -12.81 -11.86
CA THR A 224 -27.56 -13.00 -12.45
C THR A 224 -28.21 -11.67 -12.82
N GLN A 225 -28.14 -10.65 -11.96
CA GLN A 225 -28.66 -9.31 -12.26
C GLN A 225 -28.00 -8.68 -13.49
N GLN A 226 -26.69 -8.88 -13.65
CA GLN A 226 -25.92 -8.37 -14.78
C GLN A 226 -25.94 -9.31 -16.01
N GLN A 227 -26.73 -10.39 -15.97
CA GLN A 227 -26.88 -11.37 -17.06
C GLN A 227 -25.56 -12.03 -17.51
N VAL A 228 -24.59 -12.17 -16.60
CA VAL A 228 -23.25 -12.74 -16.86
C VAL A 228 -22.94 -13.92 -15.92
N TYR A 229 -23.97 -14.67 -15.55
CA TYR A 229 -23.87 -15.77 -14.61
C TYR A 229 -23.10 -16.97 -15.16
N HIS A 230 -22.03 -17.36 -14.45
CA HIS A 230 -21.29 -18.60 -14.68
C HIS A 230 -20.89 -19.21 -13.33
N GLN A 231 -21.19 -20.51 -13.12
CA GLN A 231 -20.88 -21.22 -11.87
C GLN A 231 -19.37 -21.17 -11.53
N GLU A 232 -18.50 -21.20 -12.54
CA GLU A 232 -17.05 -21.11 -12.36
C GLU A 232 -16.65 -19.79 -11.66
N LEU A 233 -17.28 -18.67 -12.02
CA LEU A 233 -17.02 -17.37 -11.39
C LEU A 233 -17.42 -17.34 -9.92
N VAL A 234 -18.52 -18.02 -9.56
CA VAL A 234 -18.97 -18.15 -8.17
C VAL A 234 -17.94 -18.96 -7.37
N ASN A 235 -17.44 -20.06 -7.95
CA ASN A 235 -16.45 -20.92 -7.30
C ASN A 235 -15.10 -20.19 -7.11
N GLU A 236 -14.61 -19.48 -8.13
CA GLU A 236 -13.37 -18.70 -8.04
C GLU A 236 -13.50 -17.52 -7.05
N ALA A 237 -14.64 -16.85 -7.02
CA ALA A 237 -14.94 -15.82 -6.03
C ALA A 237 -14.94 -16.36 -4.59
N SER A 238 -15.51 -17.55 -4.36
CA SER A 238 -15.45 -18.19 -3.04
C SER A 238 -14.02 -18.51 -2.62
N LYS A 239 -13.21 -19.11 -3.52
CA LYS A 239 -11.79 -19.42 -3.23
C LYS A 239 -10.99 -18.16 -2.90
N ALA A 240 -11.22 -17.09 -3.65
CA ALA A 240 -10.55 -15.81 -3.43
C ALA A 240 -10.94 -15.18 -2.09
N ALA A 241 -12.22 -15.26 -1.72
CA ALA A 241 -12.72 -14.80 -0.43
C ALA A 241 -12.12 -15.58 0.75
N ASP A 242 -12.09 -16.91 0.66
CA ASP A 242 -11.51 -17.77 1.69
C ASP A 242 -10.02 -17.49 1.90
N SER A 243 -9.28 -17.29 0.80
CA SER A 243 -7.87 -16.91 0.84
C SER A 243 -7.66 -15.52 1.46
N TYR A 244 -8.53 -14.55 1.14
CA TYR A 244 -8.46 -13.21 1.73
C TYR A 244 -8.72 -13.26 3.24
N PHE A 245 -9.78 -13.95 3.68
CA PHE A 245 -10.13 -14.08 5.09
C PHE A 245 -9.05 -14.81 5.90
N SER A 246 -8.51 -15.90 5.36
CA SER A 246 -7.47 -16.68 6.05
C SER A 246 -6.19 -15.87 6.27
N ASN A 247 -5.78 -15.04 5.31
CA ASN A 247 -4.57 -14.22 5.43
C ASN A 247 -4.72 -13.07 6.43
N GLU A 248 -5.94 -12.56 6.64
CA GLU A 248 -6.17 -11.43 7.54
C GLU A 248 -6.25 -11.87 9.02
N TYR A 249 -6.57 -13.14 9.28
CA TYR A 249 -6.93 -13.62 10.63
C TYR A 249 -6.25 -14.92 11.08
N ASN A 250 -5.47 -15.59 10.24
CA ASN A 250 -4.56 -16.64 10.72
C ASN A 250 -3.22 -15.99 11.08
N ASP A 251 -3.12 -15.50 12.32
CA ASP A 251 -1.86 -15.33 13.06
C ASP A 251 -1.75 -16.46 14.11
#